data_AF-A0A1F5QU36-F1
#
_entry.id   AF-A0A1F5QU36-F1
#
_cell.length_a   1.000
_cell.length_b   1.000
_cell.length_c   1.000
_cell.angle_alpha   90.00
_cell.angle_beta   90.00
_cell.angle_gamma   90.00
#
_symmetry.space_group_name_H-M   'P 1'
#
loop_
_entity.id
_entity.type
_entity.pdbx_description
1 polymer ?
#
loop_
_entity_poly.entity_id
_entity_poly.type
_entity_poly.pdbx_seq_one_letter_code
_entity_poly.pdbx_strand_id
1 'polypeptide(L)'
;MNALLPAFRLALVLALEQANRETVGKFTNFYAWVIFETYRSQTRQDYLYAQGRTRPGSIVTHTKHSRHTERDAADIVWLDRKGRFHWDGPLVLWQILGHAARTYGLEWGGDWSSFVDLPHIQAKAREVP
;
A
#
# COMPACT_ATOMS: atom_id res chain seq x y z
N MET A 1 -14.07 2.63 -1.13
CA MET A 1 -13.59 1.31 -1.61
C MET A 1 -14.11 0.87 -2.99
N ASN A 2 -15.22 1.41 -3.53
CA ASN A 2 -15.72 1.04 -4.87
C ASN A 2 -14.80 1.48 -6.03
N ALA A 3 -13.66 2.10 -5.73
CA ALA A 3 -12.72 2.56 -6.73
C ALA A 3 -11.73 1.46 -7.18
N LEU A 4 -11.62 0.35 -6.45
CA LEU A 4 -10.73 -0.77 -6.74
C LEU A 4 -11.41 -1.85 -7.60
N LEU A 5 -10.63 -2.63 -8.34
CA LEU A 5 -11.12 -3.85 -9.01
C LEU A 5 -11.74 -4.81 -7.96
N PRO A 6 -12.88 -5.47 -8.24
CA PRO A 6 -13.59 -6.26 -7.24
C PRO A 6 -12.76 -7.38 -6.60
N ALA A 7 -12.00 -8.14 -7.41
CA ALA A 7 -11.18 -9.24 -6.91
C ALA A 7 -9.98 -8.72 -6.10
N PHE A 8 -9.26 -7.71 -6.60
CA PHE A 8 -8.23 -7.03 -5.81
C PHE A 8 -8.77 -6.48 -4.48
N ARG A 9 -9.93 -5.83 -4.48
CA ARG A 9 -10.56 -5.31 -3.26
C ARG A 9 -10.83 -6.41 -2.24
N LEU A 10 -11.38 -7.54 -2.68
CA LEU A 10 -11.67 -8.66 -1.79
C LEU A 10 -10.38 -9.21 -1.16
N ALA A 11 -9.37 -9.47 -1.98
CA ALA A 11 -8.08 -9.95 -1.51
C ALA A 11 -7.41 -8.97 -0.53
N LEU A 12 -7.47 -7.66 -0.83
CA LEU A 12 -6.90 -6.61 0.03
C LEU A 12 -7.60 -6.55 1.39
N VAL A 13 -8.93 -6.62 1.43
CA VAL A 13 -9.68 -6.63 2.69
C VAL A 13 -9.28 -7.83 3.54
N LEU A 14 -9.24 -9.03 2.96
CA LEU A 14 -8.85 -10.24 3.68
C LEU A 14 -7.40 -10.18 4.19
N ALA A 15 -6.48 -9.62 3.40
CA ALA A 15 -5.11 -9.38 3.81
C ALA A 15 -5.02 -8.42 5.01
N LEU A 16 -5.76 -7.31 4.99
CA LEU A 16 -5.75 -6.36 6.10
C LEU A 16 -6.42 -6.92 7.36
N GLU A 17 -7.47 -7.73 7.21
CA GLU A 17 -8.08 -8.44 8.34
C GLU A 17 -7.08 -9.40 8.98
N GLN A 18 -6.36 -10.20 8.19
CA GLN A 18 -5.31 -11.08 8.70
C GLN A 18 -4.18 -10.28 9.36
N ALA A 19 -3.64 -9.26 8.69
CA ALA A 19 -2.57 -8.43 9.23
C ALA A 19 -2.98 -7.79 10.57
N ASN A 20 -4.21 -7.31 10.69
CA ASN A 20 -4.74 -6.77 11.94
C ASN A 20 -4.84 -7.84 13.04
N ARG A 21 -5.39 -9.03 12.74
CA ARG A 21 -5.42 -10.14 13.70
C ARG A 21 -4.03 -10.52 14.20
N GLU A 22 -3.02 -10.40 13.34
CA GLU A 22 -1.64 -10.76 13.67
C GLU A 22 -0.83 -9.64 14.34
N THR A 23 -1.28 -8.39 14.28
CA THR A 23 -0.52 -7.23 14.79
C THR A 23 -1.13 -6.62 16.06
N VAL A 24 -2.47 -6.54 16.15
CA VAL A 24 -3.16 -5.91 17.28
C VAL A 24 -2.81 -6.62 18.59
N GLY A 25 -2.41 -5.84 19.59
CA GLY A 25 -2.02 -6.36 20.91
C GLY A 25 -0.56 -6.83 21.01
N LYS A 26 0.16 -6.96 19.89
CA LYS A 26 1.59 -7.34 19.88
C LYS A 26 2.55 -6.13 19.87
N PHE A 27 2.05 -4.95 19.50
CA PHE A 27 2.82 -3.70 19.46
C PHE A 27 2.12 -2.61 20.26
N THR A 28 2.81 -2.01 21.23
CA THR A 28 2.24 -1.13 22.27
C THR A 28 1.36 -0.01 21.71
N ASN A 29 1.83 0.66 20.64
CA ASN A 29 1.13 1.81 20.07
C ASN A 29 0.30 1.51 18.83
N PHE A 30 0.39 0.30 18.28
CA PHE A 30 -0.35 -0.07 17.08
C PHE A 30 -1.84 -0.21 17.39
N TYR A 31 -2.68 0.38 16.53
CA TYR A 31 -4.13 0.24 16.59
C TYR A 31 -4.66 -0.57 15.40
N ALA A 32 -4.31 -0.22 14.17
CA ALA A 32 -4.77 -0.95 12.99
C ALA A 32 -3.91 -0.66 11.75
N TRP A 33 -3.87 -1.61 10.83
CA TRP A 33 -3.54 -1.39 9.42
C TRP A 33 -4.75 -0.79 8.72
N VAL A 34 -4.55 0.30 7.99
CA VAL A 34 -5.61 1.03 7.30
C VAL A 34 -5.18 1.41 5.89
N ILE A 35 -6.15 1.44 4.97
CA ILE A 35 -5.94 1.90 3.60
C ILE A 35 -5.83 3.42 3.62
N PHE A 36 -4.69 3.95 3.18
CA PHE A 36 -4.48 5.40 3.05
C PHE A 36 -4.85 5.89 1.66
N GLU A 37 -4.39 5.21 0.62
CA GLU A 37 -4.66 5.58 -0.76
C GLU A 37 -5.03 4.36 -1.62
N THR A 38 -5.96 4.54 -2.56
CA THR A 38 -6.37 3.51 -3.54
C THR A 38 -6.24 4.06 -4.95
N TYR A 39 -7.35 4.33 -5.64
CA TYR A 39 -7.33 4.92 -6.97
C TYR A 39 -6.69 6.31 -6.96
N ARG A 40 -5.75 6.49 -7.89
CA ARG A 40 -5.06 7.74 -8.18
C ARG A 40 -5.28 8.04 -9.66
N SER A 41 -5.78 9.22 -10.01
CA SER A 41 -5.94 9.59 -11.42
C SER A 41 -4.58 9.73 -12.11
N GLN A 42 -4.55 9.55 -13.44
CA GLN A 42 -3.33 9.78 -14.24
C GLN A 42 -2.82 11.21 -14.06
N THR A 43 -3.71 12.21 -14.00
CA THR A 43 -3.34 13.61 -13.73
C THR A 43 -2.64 13.77 -12.39
N ARG A 44 -3.09 13.09 -11.32
CA ARG A 44 -2.41 13.12 -10.03
C ARG A 44 -1.07 12.38 -10.10
N GLN A 45 -1.00 11.27 -10.83
CA GLN A 45 0.26 10.54 -11.03
C GLN A 45 1.30 11.38 -11.77
N ASP A 46 0.91 12.10 -12.83
CA ASP A 46 1.78 13.03 -13.56
C ASP A 46 2.25 14.17 -12.66
N TYR A 47 1.34 14.71 -11.83
CA TYR A 47 1.69 15.71 -10.83
C TYR A 47 2.72 15.18 -9.82
N LEU A 48 2.58 13.95 -9.32
CA LEU A 48 3.58 13.35 -8.42
C LEU A 48 4.91 13.07 -9.14
N TYR A 49 4.86 12.59 -10.38
CA TYR A 49 6.05 12.31 -11.17
C TYR A 49 6.87 13.58 -11.46
N ALA A 50 6.21 14.72 -11.67
CA ALA A 50 6.87 16.00 -11.85
C ALA A 50 7.68 16.46 -10.62
N GLN A 51 7.35 15.98 -9.41
CA GLN A 51 8.03 16.38 -8.18
C GLN A 51 9.49 15.90 -8.14
N GLY A 52 10.41 16.80 -7.81
CA GLY A 52 11.85 16.55 -7.87
C GLY A 52 12.42 16.45 -9.29
N ARG A 53 11.61 16.75 -10.31
CA ARG A 53 12.01 16.76 -11.74
C ARG A 53 11.75 18.12 -12.37
N THR A 54 10.47 18.45 -12.58
CA THR A 54 10.02 19.72 -13.17
C THR A 54 9.28 20.61 -12.17
N ARG A 55 8.99 20.10 -10.97
CA ARG A 55 8.47 20.85 -9.83
C ARG A 55 9.33 20.59 -8.58
N PRO A 56 9.54 21.57 -7.69
CA PRO A 56 10.32 21.37 -6.46
C PRO A 56 9.77 20.25 -5.55
N GLY A 57 10.64 19.66 -4.73
CA GLY A 57 10.31 18.61 -3.75
C GLY A 57 11.14 17.34 -3.95
N SER A 58 11.00 16.38 -3.04
CA SER A 58 11.62 15.05 -3.18
C SER A 58 10.92 14.22 -4.27
N ILE A 59 11.66 13.32 -4.92
CA ILE A 59 11.05 12.33 -5.80
C ILE A 59 10.23 11.36 -4.96
N VAL A 60 8.92 11.29 -5.22
CA VAL A 60 7.95 10.41 -4.51
C VAL A 60 7.44 9.27 -5.38
N THR A 61 7.81 9.24 -6.66
CA THR A 61 7.47 8.14 -7.58
C THR A 61 8.46 8.09 -8.74
N HIS A 62 8.73 6.88 -9.22
CA HIS A 62 9.61 6.61 -10.36
C HIS A 62 8.85 6.26 -11.65
N THR A 63 7.54 6.06 -11.58
CA THR A 63 6.72 5.70 -12.74
C THR A 63 5.76 6.81 -13.13
N LYS A 64 5.57 7.00 -14.44
CA LYS A 64 4.47 7.80 -14.98
C LYS A 64 3.16 7.01 -15.01
N HIS A 65 3.23 5.70 -15.15
CA HIS A 65 2.07 4.81 -15.21
C HIS A 65 2.07 3.93 -13.96
N SER A 66 1.22 4.29 -13.01
CA SER A 66 1.12 3.62 -11.71
C SER A 66 -0.10 2.72 -11.67
N ARG A 67 0.03 1.58 -10.98
CA ARG A 67 -1.08 0.67 -10.71
C ARG A 67 -2.26 1.29 -9.96
N HIS A 68 -2.02 2.36 -9.21
CA HIS A 68 -3.11 3.14 -8.64
C HIS A 68 -4.05 3.74 -9.70
N THR A 69 -3.58 4.00 -10.93
CA THR A 69 -4.43 4.46 -12.03
C THR A 69 -5.24 3.32 -12.64
N GLU A 70 -4.76 2.08 -12.51
CA GLU A 70 -5.38 0.84 -12.97
C GLU A 70 -6.33 0.22 -11.93
N ARG A 71 -6.46 0.84 -10.74
CA ARG A 71 -7.38 0.43 -9.65
C ARG A 71 -7.02 -0.90 -8.98
N ASP A 72 -5.77 -1.33 -9.10
CA ASP A 72 -5.28 -2.63 -8.60
C ASP A 72 -4.08 -2.47 -7.63
N ALA A 73 -3.97 -1.30 -7.01
CA ALA A 73 -3.02 -1.01 -5.95
C ALA A 73 -3.62 -0.17 -4.82
N ALA A 74 -3.00 -0.28 -3.64
CA ALA A 74 -3.32 0.50 -2.47
C ALA A 74 -2.06 0.74 -1.61
N ASP A 75 -2.00 1.93 -1.00
CA ASP A 75 -0.98 2.27 0.00
C ASP A 75 -1.58 2.09 1.39
N ILE A 76 -0.90 1.32 2.24
CA ILE A 76 -1.33 0.94 3.57
C ILE A 76 -0.42 1.58 4.61
N VAL A 77 -1.04 2.13 5.67
CA VAL A 77 -0.34 2.71 6.81
C VAL A 77 -0.83 2.06 8.09
N TRP A 78 -0.03 2.12 9.14
CA TRP A 78 -0.52 1.78 10.46
C TRP A 78 -0.98 3.03 11.21
N LEU A 79 -2.12 2.88 11.88
CA LEU A 79 -2.74 3.86 12.74
C LEU A 79 -2.32 3.57 14.17
N ASP A 80 -1.93 4.59 14.93
CA ASP A 80 -1.71 4.44 16.36
C ASP A 80 -3.01 4.61 17.17
N ARG A 81 -2.93 4.29 18.48
CA ARG A 81 -4.07 4.44 19.41
C ARG A 81 -4.57 5.88 19.58
N LYS A 82 -3.84 6.88 19.07
CA LYS A 82 -4.23 8.30 19.07
C LYS A 82 -4.81 8.73 17.71
N GLY A 83 -4.98 7.82 16.77
CA GLY A 83 -5.50 8.12 15.44
C GLY A 83 -4.48 8.77 14.50
N ARG A 84 -3.18 8.65 14.77
CA ARG A 84 -2.13 9.20 13.88
C ARG A 84 -1.63 8.13 12.92
N PHE A 85 -1.48 8.51 11.65
CA PHE A 85 -0.88 7.65 10.62
C PHE A 85 0.63 7.63 10.75
N HIS A 86 1.22 6.46 10.55
CA HIS A 86 2.66 6.26 10.56
C HIS A 86 3.10 5.53 9.29
N TRP A 87 4.13 6.09 8.67
CA TRP A 87 4.75 5.59 7.43
C TRP A 87 6.08 4.88 7.67
N ASP A 88 6.58 4.95 8.90
CA ASP A 88 7.78 4.30 9.39
C ASP A 88 7.40 3.25 10.45
N GLY A 89 8.35 2.41 10.84
CA GLY A 89 8.09 1.40 11.87
C GLY A 89 9.12 0.27 11.81
N PRO A 90 9.13 -0.61 12.83
CA PRO A 90 10.04 -1.73 12.84
C PRO A 90 9.73 -2.66 11.66
N LEU A 91 10.76 -3.17 10.98
CA LEU A 91 10.58 -4.00 9.77
C LEU A 91 9.68 -5.22 10.02
N VAL A 92 9.74 -5.82 11.22
CA VAL A 92 8.87 -6.96 11.59
C VAL A 92 7.39 -6.63 11.50
N LEU A 93 6.99 -5.39 11.77
CA LEU A 93 5.60 -4.94 11.65
C LEU A 93 5.18 -4.95 10.19
N TRP A 94 5.99 -4.35 9.31
CA TRP A 94 5.78 -4.38 7.86
C TRP A 94 5.82 -5.80 7.27
N GLN A 95 6.64 -6.70 7.81
CA GLN A 95 6.69 -8.10 7.39
C GLN A 95 5.38 -8.86 7.67
N ILE A 96 4.63 -8.50 8.73
CA ILE A 96 3.30 -9.07 8.99
C ILE A 96 2.31 -8.63 7.90
N LEU A 97 2.33 -7.35 7.51
CA LEU A 97 1.53 -6.85 6.39
C LEU A 97 1.88 -7.59 5.09
N GLY A 98 3.17 -7.69 4.78
CA GLY A 98 3.64 -8.40 3.59
C GLY A 98 3.28 -9.88 3.59
N HIS A 99 3.37 -10.56 4.74
CA HIS A 99 2.95 -11.96 4.88
C HIS A 99 1.46 -12.14 4.58
N ALA A 100 0.62 -11.27 5.12
CA ALA A 100 -0.81 -11.31 4.85
C ALA A 100 -1.12 -11.01 3.37
N ALA A 101 -0.46 -10.03 2.76
CA ALA A 101 -0.61 -9.73 1.34
C ALA A 101 -0.33 -10.95 0.47
N ARG A 102 0.82 -11.62 0.70
CA ARG A 102 1.21 -12.83 -0.02
C ARG A 102 0.22 -13.99 0.18
N THR A 103 -0.30 -14.15 1.40
CA THR A 103 -1.29 -15.19 1.73
C THR A 103 -2.53 -15.09 0.84
N TYR A 104 -2.94 -13.88 0.46
CA TYR A 104 -4.09 -13.64 -0.41
C TYR A 104 -3.71 -13.35 -1.87
N GLY A 105 -2.53 -13.80 -2.31
CA GLY A 105 -2.12 -13.72 -3.71
C GLY A 105 -1.81 -12.30 -4.20
N LEU A 106 -1.56 -11.36 -3.28
CA LEU A 106 -1.13 -10.01 -3.61
C LEU A 106 0.40 -9.91 -3.62
N GLU A 107 0.90 -8.90 -4.31
CA GLU A 107 2.29 -8.50 -4.29
C GLU A 107 2.46 -7.34 -3.31
N TRP A 108 3.53 -7.39 -2.53
CA TRP A 108 3.87 -6.38 -1.53
C TRP A 108 5.15 -5.65 -1.95
N GLY A 109 5.14 -4.32 -1.94
CA GLY A 109 6.28 -3.50 -2.37
C GLY A 109 7.52 -3.64 -1.49
N GLY A 110 7.38 -4.22 -0.29
CA GLY A 110 8.50 -4.62 0.55
C GLY A 110 9.35 -5.78 -0.02
N ASP A 111 8.81 -6.55 -0.98
CA ASP A 111 9.52 -7.65 -1.64
C ASP A 111 10.31 -7.19 -2.88
N TRP A 112 10.20 -5.92 -3.28
CA TRP A 112 10.88 -5.41 -4.48
C TRP A 112 12.40 -5.33 -4.29
N SER A 113 13.16 -5.70 -5.32
CA SER A 113 14.63 -5.65 -5.30
C SER A 113 15.21 -4.24 -5.47
N SER A 114 14.39 -3.30 -5.96
CA SER A 114 14.73 -1.89 -6.10
C SER A 114 13.51 -1.05 -5.77
N PHE A 115 13.72 0.14 -5.19
CA PHE A 115 12.63 1.04 -4.77
C PHE A 115 11.63 0.38 -3.81
N VAL A 116 12.14 -0.33 -2.80
CA VAL A 116 11.34 -0.96 -1.73
C VAL A 116 10.30 0.02 -1.18
N ASP A 117 9.03 -0.34 -1.30
CA ASP A 117 7.89 0.50 -0.89
C ASP A 117 7.03 -0.29 0.10
N LEU A 118 7.38 -0.22 1.39
CA LEU A 118 6.73 -1.01 2.45
C LEU A 118 5.21 -0.74 2.59
N PRO A 119 4.71 0.49 2.40
CA PRO A 119 3.27 0.75 2.35
C PRO A 119 2.52 0.09 1.18
N HIS A 120 3.19 -0.24 0.09
CA HIS A 120 2.53 -0.54 -1.17
C HIS A 120 2.07 -2.00 -1.29
N ILE A 121 0.82 -2.21 -1.71
CA ILE A 121 0.27 -3.52 -2.10
C ILE A 121 -0.40 -3.40 -3.46
N GLN A 122 -0.14 -4.37 -4.34
CA GLN A 122 -0.72 -4.44 -5.69
C GLN A 122 -1.14 -5.87 -6.07
N ALA A 123 -2.01 -6.04 -7.06
CA ALA A 123 -2.42 -7.38 -7.51
C ALA A 123 -1.23 -8.14 -8.16
N LYS A 124 -0.97 -9.40 -7.83
CA LYS A 124 0.25 -10.10 -8.31
C LYS A 124 0.34 -10.28 -9.83
N ALA A 125 -0.79 -10.38 -10.51
CA ALA A 125 -0.88 -10.32 -11.96
C ALA A 125 -1.73 -9.11 -12.35
N ARG A 126 -1.49 -8.56 -13.54
CA ARG A 126 -2.50 -7.71 -14.16
C ARG A 126 -3.72 -8.61 -14.40
N GLU A 127 -4.87 -8.27 -13.84
CA GLU A 127 -6.12 -8.86 -14.30
C GLU A 127 -6.21 -8.50 -15.78
N VAL A 128 -5.91 -9.45 -16.66
CA VAL A 128 -6.14 -9.28 -18.09
C VAL A 128 -7.66 -9.32 -18.25
N PRO A 129 -8.30 -8.24 -18.74
CA PRO A 129 -9.73 -8.26 -19.00
C PRO A 129 -10.11 -9.34 -20.02
#